data_AF-A0A402CTS0-F1
#
_entry.id   AF-A0A402CTS0-F1
#
_cell.length_a   1.000
_cell.length_b   1.000
_cell.length_c   1.000
_cell.angle_alpha   90.00
_cell.angle_beta   90.00
_cell.angle_gamma   90.00
#
_symmetry.space_group_name_H-M   'P 1'
#
loop_
_entity.id
_entity.type
_entity.pdbx_description
1 polymer ?
#
loop_
_entity_poly.entity_id
_entity_poly.type
_entity_poly.pdbx_seq_one_letter_code
_entity_poly.pdbx_strand_id
1 'polypeptide(L)'
;MIDEKAIDDRPAAYPSDEARSESSERAAGAALGASMIAMGLISGVYYAFSCAVMPGLARADDRTFLDVMRRINDAIVNPVFMLSFFGAFVLTGTAAALQRRLGKREATPWIAAAAALYGAALAVTVAANIPLNDEIARPGSLDAVADLAGLRQRFEGSWNLWNDVRGLASVAALACLGRALVLHGRESRSAKAPGK
;
A
#
# COMPACT_ATOMS: atom_id res chain seq x y z
N MET A 1 66.20 11.38 1.10
CA MET A 1 65.30 10.47 1.81
C MET A 1 63.91 11.07 1.69
N ILE A 2 63.22 10.76 0.58
CA ILE A 2 61.86 11.21 0.31
C ILE A 2 60.95 10.04 0.67
N ASP A 3 59.94 10.31 1.49
CA ASP A 3 59.01 9.36 2.09
C ASP A 3 58.17 8.63 1.02
N GLU A 4 58.32 7.31 0.94
CA GLU A 4 57.64 6.42 -0.01
C GLU A 4 56.19 6.09 0.43
N LYS A 5 55.68 6.77 1.47
CA LYS A 5 54.36 6.51 2.07
C LYS A 5 53.22 7.34 1.47
N ALA A 6 53.41 7.92 0.27
CA ALA A 6 52.34 8.57 -0.51
C ALA A 6 51.72 7.64 -1.56
N ILE A 7 51.87 6.32 -1.41
CA ILE A 7 51.28 5.32 -2.29
C ILE A 7 49.86 4.99 -1.80
N ASP A 8 48.89 5.33 -2.63
CA ASP A 8 47.50 4.87 -2.67
C ASP A 8 46.45 5.69 -1.92
N ASP A 9 46.39 6.99 -2.24
CA ASP A 9 45.16 7.79 -2.08
C ASP A 9 44.50 8.00 -3.45
N ARG A 10 44.39 6.91 -4.24
CA ARG A 10 43.64 6.95 -5.50
C ARG A 10 42.16 7.14 -5.16
N PRO A 11 41.51 8.23 -5.58
CA PRO A 11 40.09 8.41 -5.33
C PRO A 11 39.34 7.21 -5.92
N ALA A 12 38.43 6.63 -5.14
CA ALA A 12 37.63 5.48 -5.55
C ALA A 12 37.11 5.71 -6.99
N ALA A 13 37.44 4.79 -7.90
CA ALA A 13 37.07 4.93 -9.31
C ALA A 13 35.56 5.18 -9.42
N TYR A 14 35.18 6.34 -9.98
CA TYR A 14 33.78 6.67 -10.19
C TYR A 14 33.12 5.55 -11.01
N PRO A 15 31.94 5.05 -10.61
CA PRO A 15 31.24 4.02 -11.38
C PRO A 15 31.05 4.47 -12.83
N SER A 16 31.19 3.56 -13.79
CA SER A 16 30.87 3.83 -15.19
C SER A 16 29.38 4.19 -15.35
N ASP A 17 29.03 4.94 -16.40
CA ASP A 17 27.65 5.30 -16.68
C ASP A 17 26.74 4.07 -16.84
N GLU A 18 27.27 2.99 -17.40
CA GLU A 18 26.57 1.71 -17.53
C GLU A 18 26.22 1.12 -16.15
N ALA A 19 27.17 1.08 -15.21
CA ALA A 19 26.93 0.58 -13.86
C ALA A 19 25.89 1.42 -13.09
N ARG A 20 25.91 2.75 -13.27
CA ARG A 20 24.89 3.66 -12.70
C ARG A 20 23.50 3.39 -13.30
N SER A 21 23.42 3.16 -14.60
CA SER A 21 22.18 2.83 -15.30
C SER A 21 21.58 1.50 -14.81
N GLU A 22 22.41 0.45 -14.69
CA GLU A 22 21.96 -0.85 -14.20
C GLU A 22 21.48 -0.80 -12.74
N SER A 23 22.20 -0.08 -11.88
CA SER A 23 21.78 0.12 -10.48
C SER A 23 20.43 0.84 -10.40
N SER A 24 20.24 1.87 -11.21
CA SER A 24 18.98 2.64 -11.26
C SER A 24 17.80 1.80 -11.76
N GLU A 25 18.00 0.95 -12.77
CA GLU A 25 17.01 -0.04 -13.24
C GLU A 25 16.62 -1.02 -12.13
N ARG A 26 17.60 -1.61 -11.44
CA ARG A 26 17.34 -2.53 -10.33
C ARG A 26 16.58 -1.86 -9.20
N ALA A 27 16.94 -0.63 -8.84
CA ALA A 27 16.26 0.14 -7.81
C ALA A 27 14.80 0.44 -8.20
N ALA A 28 14.53 0.82 -9.46
CA ALA A 28 13.18 1.06 -9.95
C ALA A 28 12.31 -0.20 -9.94
N GLY A 29 12.86 -1.33 -10.38
CA GLY A 29 12.18 -2.62 -10.32
C GLY A 29 11.91 -3.08 -8.89
N ALA A 30 12.88 -2.93 -7.99
CA ALA A 30 12.74 -3.28 -6.58
C ALA A 30 11.67 -2.42 -5.87
N ALA A 31 11.67 -1.11 -6.10
CA ALA A 31 10.65 -0.21 -5.55
C ALA A 31 9.24 -0.58 -6.03
N LEU A 32 9.10 -0.94 -7.31
CA LEU A 32 7.83 -1.37 -7.89
C LEU A 32 7.37 -2.73 -7.35
N GLY A 33 8.28 -3.69 -7.17
CA GLY A 33 7.97 -4.97 -6.54
C GLY A 33 7.55 -4.80 -5.08
N ALA A 34 8.28 -3.97 -4.33
CA ALA A 34 7.97 -3.67 -2.93
C ALA A 34 6.62 -2.96 -2.78
N SER A 35 6.28 -2.01 -3.67
CA SER A 35 4.97 -1.37 -3.65
C SER A 35 3.84 -2.36 -3.93
N MET A 36 4.04 -3.29 -4.87
CA MET A 36 3.08 -4.35 -5.18
C MET A 36 2.82 -5.26 -3.96
N ILE A 37 3.87 -5.67 -3.24
CA ILE A 37 3.74 -6.50 -2.04
C ILE A 37 2.96 -5.75 -0.94
N ALA A 38 3.34 -4.50 -0.65
CA ALA A 38 2.66 -3.69 0.35
C ALA A 38 1.17 -3.47 -0.01
N MET A 39 0.87 -3.21 -1.29
CA MET A 39 -0.51 -3.08 -1.79
C MET A 39 -1.29 -4.39 -1.66
N GLY A 40 -0.63 -5.53 -1.91
CA GLY A 40 -1.20 -6.87 -1.74
C GLY A 40 -1.59 -7.16 -0.30
N LEU A 41 -0.75 -6.79 0.67
CA LEU A 41 -1.07 -6.93 2.09
C LEU A 41 -2.29 -6.09 2.48
N ILE A 42 -2.35 -4.82 2.05
CA ILE A 42 -3.45 -3.93 2.39
C ILE A 42 -4.77 -4.34 1.73
N SER A 43 -4.76 -4.63 0.42
CA SER A 43 -5.95 -5.14 -0.26
C SER A 43 -6.42 -6.48 0.30
N GLY A 44 -5.49 -7.35 0.70
CA GLY A 44 -5.78 -8.63 1.35
C GLY A 44 -6.50 -8.44 2.70
N VAL A 45 -6.10 -7.47 3.51
CA VAL A 45 -6.80 -7.12 4.75
C VAL A 45 -8.25 -6.73 4.45
N TYR A 46 -8.49 -5.79 3.53
CA TYR A 46 -9.85 -5.36 3.20
C TYR A 46 -10.71 -6.49 2.66
N TYR A 47 -10.14 -7.32 1.78
CA TYR A 47 -10.81 -8.50 1.25
C TYR A 47 -11.19 -9.49 2.36
N ALA A 48 -10.26 -9.78 3.29
CA ALA A 48 -10.54 -10.66 4.43
C ALA A 48 -11.68 -10.14 5.30
N PHE A 49 -11.78 -8.82 5.48
CA PHE A 49 -12.90 -8.21 6.18
C PHE A 49 -14.23 -8.44 5.47
N SER A 50 -14.27 -8.21 4.15
CA SER A 50 -15.50 -8.37 3.36
C SER A 50 -15.95 -9.83 3.25
N CYS A 51 -15.02 -10.78 3.08
CA CYS A 51 -15.38 -12.18 2.78
C CYS A 51 -15.48 -13.09 4.02
N ALA A 52 -14.83 -12.73 5.12
CA ALA A 52 -14.73 -13.60 6.30
C ALA A 52 -15.05 -12.90 7.62
N VAL A 53 -14.36 -11.80 7.96
CA VAL A 53 -14.48 -11.19 9.29
C VAL A 53 -15.87 -10.60 9.51
N MET A 54 -16.34 -9.72 8.62
CA MET A 54 -17.65 -9.07 8.77
C MET A 54 -18.80 -10.08 8.66
N PRO A 55 -18.82 -11.03 7.69
CA PRO A 55 -19.81 -12.10 7.68
C PRO A 55 -19.79 -13.00 8.94
N GLY A 56 -18.61 -13.23 9.52
CA GLY A 56 -18.46 -13.97 10.77
C GLY A 56 -19.07 -13.21 11.94
N LEU A 57 -18.70 -11.93 12.09
CA LEU A 57 -19.23 -11.04 13.13
C LEU A 57 -20.73 -10.78 12.97
N ALA A 58 -21.24 -10.77 11.74
CA ALA A 58 -22.66 -10.60 11.45
C ALA A 58 -23.55 -11.62 12.20
N ARG A 59 -23.00 -12.80 12.50
CA ARG A 59 -23.67 -13.89 13.23
C ARG A 59 -23.61 -13.77 14.76
N ALA A 60 -22.83 -12.83 15.28
CA ALA A 60 -22.78 -12.54 16.70
C ALA A 60 -23.92 -11.61 17.13
N ASP A 61 -24.21 -11.55 18.43
CA ASP A 61 -25.08 -10.53 19.01
C ASP A 61 -24.45 -9.13 18.91
N ASP A 62 -25.27 -8.09 19.05
CA ASP A 62 -24.86 -6.71 18.79
C ASP A 62 -23.75 -6.22 19.71
N ARG A 63 -23.75 -6.68 20.97
CA ARG A 63 -22.72 -6.31 21.93
C ARG A 63 -21.38 -6.91 21.52
N THR A 64 -21.37 -8.22 21.23
CA THR A 64 -20.16 -8.92 20.82
C THR A 64 -19.59 -8.34 19.52
N PHE A 65 -20.45 -8.04 18.54
CA PHE A 65 -20.05 -7.38 17.29
C PHE A 65 -19.32 -6.05 17.58
N LEU A 66 -19.95 -5.16 18.36
CA LEU A 66 -19.41 -3.83 18.64
C LEU A 66 -18.14 -3.89 19.48
N ASP A 67 -18.07 -4.78 20.47
CA ASP A 67 -16.87 -4.95 21.31
C ASP A 67 -15.68 -5.45 20.47
N VAL A 68 -15.90 -6.45 19.60
CA VAL A 68 -14.84 -6.95 18.74
C VAL A 68 -14.39 -5.90 17.74
N MET A 69 -15.32 -5.16 17.10
CA MET A 69 -14.96 -4.10 16.17
C MET A 69 -14.17 -2.97 16.83
N ARG A 70 -14.53 -2.56 18.06
CA ARG A 70 -13.73 -1.60 18.86
C ARG A 70 -12.29 -2.10 19.05
N ARG A 71 -12.13 -3.33 19.55
CA ARG A 71 -10.81 -3.93 19.81
C ARG A 71 -9.98 -4.06 18.54
N ILE A 72 -10.60 -4.43 17.43
CA ILE A 72 -9.94 -4.51 16.11
C ILE A 72 -9.47 -3.12 15.67
N ASN A 73 -10.33 -2.11 15.78
CA ASN A 73 -10.01 -0.73 15.40
C ASN A 73 -8.85 -0.16 16.22
N ASP A 74 -8.76 -0.51 17.50
CA ASP A 74 -7.63 -0.13 18.34
C ASP A 74 -6.36 -0.92 17.96
N ALA A 75 -6.48 -2.24 17.77
CA ALA A 75 -5.34 -3.12 17.50
C ALA A 75 -4.71 -2.90 16.11
N ILE A 76 -5.49 -2.49 15.11
CA ILE A 76 -5.00 -2.30 13.74
C ILE A 76 -4.06 -1.09 13.62
N VAL A 77 -4.12 -0.14 14.54
CA VAL A 77 -3.20 1.00 14.61
C VAL A 77 -1.89 0.57 15.29
N ASN A 78 -1.12 -0.24 14.58
CA ASN A 78 0.18 -0.74 15.02
C ASN A 78 1.27 -0.49 13.96
N PRO A 79 2.56 -0.52 14.33
CA PRO A 79 3.65 -0.19 13.42
C PRO A 79 3.70 -1.05 12.15
N VAL A 80 3.34 -2.33 12.22
CA VAL A 80 3.41 -3.26 11.07
C VAL A 80 2.35 -2.90 10.04
N PHE A 81 1.11 -2.65 10.48
CA PHE A 81 0.04 -2.21 9.60
C PHE A 81 0.32 -0.81 9.04
N MET A 82 0.74 0.15 9.89
CA MET A 82 1.08 1.51 9.46
C MET A 82 2.20 1.53 8.42
N LEU A 83 3.23 0.70 8.59
CA LEU A 83 4.33 0.56 7.64
C LEU A 83 3.82 0.09 6.28
N SER A 84 2.94 -0.91 6.23
CA SER A 84 2.38 -1.42 4.97
C SER A 84 1.41 -0.39 4.35
N PHE A 85 0.59 0.24 5.18
CA PHE A 85 -0.48 1.16 4.76
C PHE A 85 0.07 2.44 4.14
N PHE A 86 0.98 3.13 4.81
CA PHE A 86 1.63 4.32 4.25
C PHE A 86 2.78 3.96 3.31
N GLY A 87 3.50 2.87 3.59
CA GLY A 87 4.57 2.38 2.74
C GLY A 87 4.10 2.05 1.33
N ALA A 88 2.91 1.46 1.17
CA ALA A 88 2.32 1.21 -0.15
C ALA A 88 2.19 2.51 -0.97
N PHE A 89 1.75 3.62 -0.37
CA PHE A 89 1.61 4.90 -1.04
C PHE A 89 2.98 5.51 -1.39
N VAL A 90 3.89 5.57 -0.41
CA VAL A 90 5.24 6.13 -0.59
C VAL A 90 6.02 5.34 -1.64
N LEU A 91 6.06 4.02 -1.53
CA LEU A 91 6.77 3.15 -2.48
C LEU A 91 6.18 3.26 -3.90
N THR A 92 4.86 3.37 -4.04
CA THR A 92 4.23 3.57 -5.34
C THR A 92 4.65 4.92 -5.96
N GLY A 93 4.68 5.99 -5.16
CA GLY A 93 5.17 7.29 -5.61
C GLY A 93 6.66 7.27 -5.99
N THR A 94 7.50 6.62 -5.19
CA THR A 94 8.92 6.41 -5.49
C THR A 94 9.10 5.61 -6.78
N ALA A 95 8.37 4.50 -6.96
CA ALA A 95 8.42 3.70 -8.17
C ALA A 95 8.02 4.51 -9.41
N ALA A 96 6.95 5.32 -9.31
CA ALA A 96 6.52 6.20 -10.40
C ALA A 96 7.63 7.21 -10.78
N ALA A 97 8.24 7.84 -9.79
CA ALA A 97 9.31 8.81 -10.01
C ALA A 97 10.55 8.18 -10.67
N LEU A 98 10.96 7.00 -10.20
CA LEU A 98 12.10 6.25 -10.75
C LEU A 98 11.83 5.78 -12.19
N GLN A 99 10.66 5.20 -12.45
CA GLN A 99 10.27 4.71 -13.78
C GLN A 99 10.18 5.86 -14.79
N ARG A 100 9.66 7.03 -14.37
CA ARG A 100 9.64 8.24 -15.20
C ARG A 100 11.05 8.73 -15.53
N ARG A 101 11.98 8.73 -14.57
CA ARG A 101 13.39 9.11 -14.80
C ARG A 101 14.10 8.15 -15.76
N LEU A 102 13.73 6.87 -15.74
CA LEU A 102 14.23 5.85 -16.69
C LEU A 102 13.53 5.88 -18.06
N GLY A 103 12.55 6.77 -18.27
CA GLY A 103 11.86 6.90 -19.56
C GLY A 103 10.91 5.73 -19.88
N LYS A 104 10.41 5.01 -18.86
CA LYS A 104 9.52 3.85 -19.00
C LYS A 104 8.09 4.29 -19.34
N ARG A 105 7.86 4.55 -20.63
CA ARG A 105 6.63 5.18 -21.14
C ARG A 105 5.42 4.28 -21.00
N GLU A 106 5.59 2.95 -21.09
CA GLU A 106 4.47 2.02 -20.97
C GLU A 106 4.12 1.72 -19.50
N ALA A 107 5.12 1.55 -18.62
CA ALA A 107 4.87 1.24 -17.22
C ALA A 107 4.35 2.45 -16.40
N THR A 108 4.85 3.65 -16.66
CA THR A 108 4.58 4.84 -15.83
C THR A 108 3.09 5.18 -15.68
N PRO A 109 2.25 5.17 -16.72
CA PRO A 109 0.82 5.47 -16.59
C PRO A 109 0.07 4.51 -15.64
N TRP A 110 0.44 3.22 -15.63
CA TRP A 110 -0.16 2.23 -14.74
C TRP A 110 0.21 2.48 -13.27
N ILE A 111 1.45 2.89 -13.00
CA ILE A 111 1.87 3.23 -11.64
C ILE A 111 1.17 4.50 -11.15
N ALA A 112 0.99 5.49 -12.04
CA ALA A 112 0.22 6.70 -11.73
C ALA A 112 -1.25 6.37 -11.44
N ALA A 113 -1.88 5.49 -12.22
CA ALA A 113 -3.23 5.00 -11.94
C ALA A 113 -3.31 4.27 -10.59
N ALA A 114 -2.33 3.42 -10.27
CA ALA A 114 -2.26 2.75 -8.97
C ALA A 114 -2.15 3.76 -7.81
N ALA A 115 -1.32 4.80 -7.96
CA ALA A 115 -1.19 5.86 -6.97
C ALA A 115 -2.50 6.62 -6.75
N ALA A 116 -3.22 6.95 -7.83
CA ALA A 116 -4.51 7.64 -7.75
C ALA A 116 -5.59 6.77 -7.10
N LEU A 117 -5.69 5.50 -7.50
CA LEU A 117 -6.64 4.54 -6.92
C LEU A 117 -6.38 4.32 -5.43
N TYR A 118 -5.13 4.14 -5.04
CA TYR A 118 -4.80 3.97 -3.63
C TYR A 118 -4.99 5.27 -2.84
N GLY A 119 -4.68 6.43 -3.43
CA GLY A 119 -5.01 7.73 -2.86
C GLY A 119 -6.51 7.89 -2.60
N ALA A 120 -7.37 7.42 -3.50
CA ALA A 120 -8.82 7.39 -3.27
C ALA A 120 -9.21 6.43 -2.13
N ALA A 121 -8.58 5.26 -2.02
CA ALA A 121 -8.79 4.33 -0.90
C ALA A 121 -8.38 4.94 0.45
N LEU A 122 -7.28 5.70 0.49
CA LEU A 122 -6.86 6.47 1.67
C LEU A 122 -7.89 7.55 2.01
N ALA A 123 -8.38 8.29 1.02
CA ALA A 123 -9.41 9.30 1.21
C ALA A 123 -10.71 8.70 1.80
N VAL A 124 -11.17 7.55 1.28
CA VAL A 124 -12.31 6.81 1.84
C VAL A 124 -12.04 6.38 3.28
N THR A 125 -10.82 5.91 3.58
CA THR A 125 -10.46 5.52 4.94
C THR A 125 -10.57 6.70 5.91
N VAL A 126 -10.02 7.85 5.56
CA VAL A 126 -10.04 9.05 6.41
C VAL A 126 -11.43 9.68 6.50
N ALA A 127 -12.16 9.77 5.38
CA ALA A 127 -13.42 10.48 5.32
C ALA A 127 -14.64 9.66 5.76
N ALA A 128 -14.54 8.32 5.76
CA ALA A 128 -15.66 7.44 6.07
C ALA A 128 -15.32 6.41 7.15
N ASN A 129 -14.33 5.55 6.93
CA ASN A 129 -14.08 4.44 7.87
C ASN A 129 -13.59 4.91 9.25
N ILE A 130 -12.70 5.91 9.33
CA ILE A 130 -12.23 6.46 10.61
C ILE A 130 -13.41 7.10 11.38
N PRO A 131 -14.23 8.00 10.80
CA PRO A 131 -15.40 8.54 11.49
C PRO A 131 -16.39 7.47 11.99
N LEU A 132 -16.64 6.42 11.21
CA LEU A 132 -17.49 5.30 11.63
C LEU A 132 -16.87 4.52 12.80
N ASN A 133 -15.56 4.29 12.76
CA ASN A 133 -14.83 3.66 13.86
C ASN A 133 -14.89 4.51 15.14
N ASP A 134 -14.75 5.83 15.01
CA ASP A 134 -14.82 6.77 16.13
C ASP A 134 -16.22 6.86 16.74
N GLU A 135 -17.29 6.67 15.94
CA GLU A 135 -18.67 6.63 16.44
C GLU A 135 -18.84 5.53 17.49
N ILE A 136 -18.24 4.37 17.24
CA ILE A 136 -18.28 3.24 18.17
C ILE A 136 -17.15 3.30 19.20
N ALA A 137 -16.10 4.10 19.04
CA ALA A 137 -14.94 4.13 19.96
C ALA A 137 -15.20 4.79 21.32
N ARG A 138 -16.42 5.30 21.59
CA ARG A 138 -16.75 6.07 22.81
C ARG A 138 -16.22 5.41 24.11
N PRO A 139 -15.48 6.16 24.94
CA PRO A 139 -15.02 5.69 26.26
C PRO A 139 -16.21 5.25 27.13
N GLY A 140 -16.10 4.07 27.74
CA GLY A 140 -17.12 3.50 28.63
C GLY A 140 -17.62 2.11 28.19
N SER A 141 -18.30 1.42 29.11
CA SER A 141 -18.86 0.10 28.83
C SER A 141 -20.01 0.20 27.82
N LEU A 142 -20.11 -0.77 26.92
CA LEU A 142 -21.30 -0.99 26.09
C LEU A 142 -22.57 -1.22 26.93
N ASP A 143 -22.44 -1.56 28.22
CA ASP A 143 -23.56 -1.65 29.17
C ASP A 143 -24.32 -0.33 29.35
N ALA A 144 -23.66 0.80 29.11
CA ALA A 144 -24.28 2.12 29.22
C ALA A 144 -25.02 2.55 27.94
N VAL A 145 -24.97 1.74 26.87
CA VAL A 145 -25.62 2.04 25.60
C VAL A 145 -27.04 1.49 25.61
N ALA A 146 -28.03 2.38 25.59
CA ALA A 146 -29.45 2.01 25.65
C ALA A 146 -29.95 1.23 24.42
N ASP A 147 -29.37 1.49 23.24
CA ASP A 147 -29.77 0.87 21.97
C ASP A 147 -28.53 0.40 21.19
N LEU A 148 -28.05 -0.80 21.52
CA LEU A 148 -26.93 -1.46 20.84
C LEU A 148 -27.29 -1.86 19.40
N ALA A 149 -28.53 -2.34 19.19
CA ALA A 149 -29.01 -2.77 17.88
C ALA A 149 -29.02 -1.63 16.88
N GLY A 150 -29.57 -0.46 17.26
CA GLY A 150 -29.55 0.72 16.41
C GLY A 150 -28.15 1.26 16.16
N LEU A 151 -27.24 1.21 17.15
CA LEU A 151 -25.84 1.59 16.95
C LEU A 151 -25.14 0.69 15.93
N ARG A 152 -25.29 -0.63 16.06
CA ARG A 152 -24.76 -1.60 15.10
C ARG A 152 -25.35 -1.37 13.71
N GLN A 153 -26.66 -1.19 13.59
CA GLN A 153 -27.33 -1.04 12.30
C GLN A 153 -26.77 0.14 11.48
N ARG A 154 -26.49 1.28 12.12
CA ARG A 154 -25.89 2.45 11.46
C ARG A 154 -24.44 2.22 11.06
N PHE A 155 -23.70 1.50 11.89
CA PHE A 155 -22.28 1.21 11.69
C PHE A 155 -22.06 0.13 10.61
N GLU A 156 -22.62 -1.07 10.78
CA GLU A 156 -22.24 -2.28 10.01
C GLU A 156 -22.42 -2.09 8.51
N GLY A 157 -23.60 -1.63 8.06
CA GLY A 157 -23.88 -1.45 6.64
C GLY A 157 -22.98 -0.40 5.98
N SER A 158 -22.85 0.76 6.62
CA SER A 158 -22.00 1.85 6.13
C SER A 158 -20.53 1.45 6.12
N TRP A 159 -20.07 0.77 7.18
CA TRP A 159 -18.68 0.33 7.30
C TRP A 159 -18.32 -0.70 6.25
N ASN A 160 -19.20 -1.69 6.01
CA ASN A 160 -19.02 -2.70 4.97
C ASN A 160 -18.92 -2.06 3.57
N LEU A 161 -19.85 -1.16 3.24
CA LEU A 161 -19.84 -0.45 1.96
C LEU A 161 -18.51 0.27 1.72
N TRP A 162 -18.07 1.07 2.69
CA TRP A 162 -16.82 1.83 2.54
C TRP A 162 -15.58 0.94 2.57
N ASN A 163 -15.62 -0.18 3.31
CA ASN A 163 -14.57 -1.20 3.24
C ASN A 163 -14.47 -1.84 1.85
N ASP A 164 -15.60 -2.16 1.22
CA ASP A 164 -15.64 -2.72 -0.13
C ASP A 164 -15.11 -1.72 -1.15
N VAL A 165 -15.52 -0.44 -1.07
CA VAL A 165 -15.04 0.61 -1.97
C VAL A 165 -13.52 0.76 -1.89
N ARG A 166 -12.95 0.91 -0.69
CA ARG A 166 -11.48 1.02 -0.54
C ARG A 166 -10.78 -0.28 -0.90
N GLY A 167 -11.40 -1.44 -0.63
CA GLY A 167 -10.92 -2.76 -0.99
C GLY A 167 -10.76 -2.93 -2.50
N LEU A 168 -11.81 -2.64 -3.25
CA LEU A 168 -11.82 -2.72 -4.72
C LEU A 168 -10.83 -1.73 -5.33
N ALA A 169 -10.75 -0.50 -4.81
CA ALA A 169 -9.75 0.48 -5.25
C ALA A 169 -8.32 -0.02 -5.03
N SER A 170 -8.02 -0.61 -3.86
CA SER A 170 -6.71 -1.20 -3.57
C SER A 170 -6.39 -2.43 -4.43
N VAL A 171 -7.38 -3.29 -4.72
CA VAL A 171 -7.20 -4.42 -5.65
C VAL A 171 -6.93 -3.94 -7.08
N ALA A 172 -7.65 -2.92 -7.54
CA ALA A 172 -7.39 -2.31 -8.85
C ALA A 172 -5.99 -1.67 -8.90
N ALA A 173 -5.56 -1.00 -7.82
CA ALA A 173 -4.21 -0.49 -7.70
C ALA A 173 -3.15 -1.61 -7.76
N LEU A 174 -3.38 -2.72 -7.08
CA LEU A 174 -2.52 -3.91 -7.14
C LEU A 174 -2.42 -4.48 -8.57
N ALA A 175 -3.55 -4.58 -9.27
CA ALA A 175 -3.57 -5.04 -10.67
C ALA A 175 -2.77 -4.11 -11.59
N CYS A 176 -2.90 -2.79 -11.41
CA CYS A 176 -2.11 -1.79 -12.12
C CYS A 176 -0.61 -1.94 -11.84
N LEU A 177 -0.21 -2.16 -10.59
CA LEU A 177 1.20 -2.40 -10.23
C LEU A 177 1.74 -3.70 -10.85
N GLY A 178 0.96 -4.78 -10.84
CA GLY A 178 1.31 -6.03 -11.51
C GLY A 178 1.50 -5.84 -13.01
N ARG A 179 0.61 -5.09 -13.66
CA ARG A 179 0.76 -4.75 -15.08
C ARG A 179 2.02 -3.91 -15.34
N ALA A 180 2.27 -2.91 -14.51
CA ALA A 180 3.47 -2.07 -14.61
C ALA A 180 4.76 -2.89 -14.46
N LEU A 181 4.79 -3.88 -13.57
CA LEU A 181 5.95 -4.74 -13.35
C LEU A 181 6.28 -5.58 -14.60
N VAL A 182 5.25 -6.13 -15.26
CA VAL A 182 5.41 -6.85 -16.54
C VAL A 182 5.93 -5.93 -17.64
N LEU A 183 5.41 -4.71 -17.73
CA LEU A 183 5.81 -3.73 -18.75
C LEU A 183 7.24 -3.23 -18.53
N HIS A 184 7.60 -2.92 -17.29
CA HIS A 184 8.97 -2.56 -16.90
C HIS A 184 9.97 -3.62 -17.39
N GLY A 185 9.72 -4.90 -17.10
CA GLY A 185 10.58 -5.99 -17.54
C GLY A 185 10.67 -6.15 -19.08
N ARG A 186 9.60 -5.83 -19.82
CA ARG A 186 9.63 -5.83 -21.29
C ARG A 186 10.47 -4.67 -21.83
N GLU A 187 10.24 -3.46 -21.34
CA GLU A 187 10.97 -2.26 -21.74
C GLU A 187 12.48 -2.40 -21.43
N SER A 188 12.84 -3.01 -20.28
CA SER A 188 14.25 -3.23 -19.92
C SER A 188 14.94 -4.27 -20.81
N ARG A 189 14.23 -5.29 -21.32
CA ARG A 189 14.78 -6.24 -22.29
C ARG A 189 14.97 -5.63 -23.68
N SER A 190 13.99 -4.86 -24.16
CA SER A 190 14.09 -4.19 -25.45
C SER A 190 15.24 -3.19 -25.50
N ALA A 191 15.51 -2.48 -24.39
CA ALA A 191 16.65 -1.58 -24.29
C ALA A 191 18.03 -2.29 -24.35
N LYS A 192 18.08 -3.58 -23.96
CA LYS A 192 19.31 -4.39 -23.97
C LYS A 192 19.52 -5.18 -25.26
N ALA A 193 18.52 -5.29 -26.13
CA ALA A 193 18.67 -5.94 -27.44
C ALA A 193 19.13 -4.89 -28.47
N PRO A 194 20.40 -4.90 -28.92
CA PRO A 194 20.80 -4.09 -30.07
C PRO A 194 19.97 -4.56 -31.27
N GLY A 195 19.55 -3.62 -32.12
CA GLY A 195 18.71 -3.90 -33.30
C GLY A 195 19.23 -5.10 -34.10
N LYS A 196 18.31 -6.01 -34.43
CA LYS A 196 18.53 -6.94 -35.55
C LYS A 196 18.62 -6.17 -36.85
#